data_AF-A0A1F3Y680-F1
#
_entry.id   AF-A0A1F3Y680-F1
#
_cell.length_a   1.000
_cell.length_b   1.000
_cell.length_c   1.000
_cell.angle_alpha   90.00
_cell.angle_beta   90.00
_cell.angle_gamma   90.00
#
_symmetry.space_group_name_H-M   'P 1'
#
loop_
_entity.id
_entity.type
_entity.pdbx_description
1 polymer ?
#
loop_
_entity_poly.entity_id
_entity_poly.type
_entity_poly.pdbx_seq_one_letter_code
_entity_poly.pdbx_strand_id
1 'polypeptide(L)'
;MLEVFPKKHLKSLSDSDQLSQTQSLVTRERELTTELLWHLREVEVRRLYAGQGYSSLFDYVRRGLGYCEGSADRRISAMRLLKDLPESSLH
;
A
#
# COMPACT_ATOMS: atom_id res chain seq x y z
N MET A 1 9.41 -10.09 -8.24
CA MET A 1 10.62 -9.28 -8.49
C MET A 1 10.19 -7.82 -8.44
N LEU A 2 10.32 -7.15 -7.30
CA LEU A 2 10.04 -5.71 -7.23
C LEU A 2 11.16 -5.00 -7.99
N GLU A 3 10.86 -4.49 -9.17
CA GLU A 3 11.77 -3.64 -9.91
C GLU A 3 12.04 -2.39 -9.07
N VAL A 4 13.14 -2.41 -8.33
CA VAL A 4 13.68 -1.23 -7.68
C VAL A 4 14.18 -0.35 -8.81
N PHE A 5 13.39 0.66 -9.18
CA PHE A 5 13.78 1.64 -10.18
C PHE A 5 15.07 2.31 -9.67
N PRO A 6 16.22 2.08 -10.31
CA PRO A 6 17.47 2.64 -9.85
C PRO A 6 17.32 4.17 -9.82
N LYS A 7 17.89 4.82 -8.80
CA LYS A 7 18.06 6.28 -8.74
C LYS A 7 18.92 6.74 -9.93
N LYS A 8 18.39 6.70 -11.16
CA LYS A 8 19.07 7.23 -12.33
C LYS A 8 19.06 8.74 -12.20
N HIS A 9 20.26 9.29 -12.06
CA HIS A 9 20.67 10.68 -12.14
C HIS A 9 19.55 11.73 -12.11
N LEU A 10 18.84 11.87 -10.98
CA LEU A 10 17.83 12.93 -10.79
C LEU A 10 18.40 14.32 -11.10
N LYS A 11 19.70 14.51 -10.82
CA LYS A 11 20.43 15.76 -11.08
C LYS A 11 20.72 16.04 -12.56
N SER A 12 20.52 15.08 -13.47
CA SER A 12 20.77 15.25 -14.91
C SER A 12 19.49 15.32 -15.75
N LEU A 13 18.32 15.29 -15.11
CA LEU A 13 17.04 15.45 -15.78
C LEU A 13 16.76 16.94 -16.05
N SER A 14 16.02 17.22 -17.12
CA SER A 14 15.43 18.53 -17.30
C SER A 14 14.32 18.77 -16.27
N ASP A 15 13.99 20.02 -15.99
CA ASP A 15 12.90 20.37 -15.06
C ASP A 15 11.57 19.73 -15.49
N SER A 16 11.28 19.72 -16.80
CA SER A 16 10.06 19.09 -17.34
C SER A 16 10.05 17.58 -17.15
N ASP A 17 11.20 16.91 -17.33
CA ASP A 17 11.30 15.46 -17.13
C ASP A 17 11.18 15.10 -15.65
N GLN A 18 11.77 15.91 -14.76
CA GLN A 18 11.69 15.72 -13.32
C GLN A 18 10.23 15.81 -12.84
N LEU A 19 9.48 16.82 -13.31
CA LEU A 19 8.06 16.97 -12.97
C LEU A 19 7.21 15.83 -13.55
N SER A 20 7.42 15.48 -14.82
CA SER A 20 6.73 14.36 -15.48
C SER A 20 6.94 13.03 -14.75
N GLN A 21 8.19 12.71 -14.41
CA GLN A 21 8.53 11.49 -13.68
C GLN A 21 7.94 11.49 -12.27
N THR A 22 7.97 12.63 -11.58
CA THR A 22 7.37 12.77 -10.24
C THR A 22 5.86 12.49 -10.31
N GLN A 23 5.17 13.01 -11.32
CA GLN A 23 3.74 12.77 -11.51
C GLN A 23 3.44 11.29 -11.81
N SER A 24 4.27 10.62 -12.61
CA SER A 24 4.15 9.19 -12.88
C SER A 24 4.35 8.35 -11.61
N LEU A 25 5.32 8.70 -10.76
CA LEU A 25 5.54 8.03 -9.48
C LEU A 25 4.35 8.17 -8.54
N VAL A 26 3.67 9.33 -8.51
CA VAL A 26 2.44 9.50 -7.72
C VAL A 26 1.32 8.58 -8.20
N THR A 27 1.16 8.40 -9.51
CA THR A 27 0.17 7.43 -10.03
C THR A 27 0.48 6.02 -9.57
N ARG A 28 1.74 5.60 -9.69
CA ARG A 28 2.17 4.27 -9.25
C ARG A 28 2.08 4.08 -7.73
N GLU A 29 2.38 5.11 -6.95
CA GLU A 29 2.20 5.09 -5.49
C GLU A 29 0.74 4.83 -5.13
N ARG A 30 -0.22 5.45 -5.85
CA ARG A 30 -1.65 5.23 -5.63
C ARG A 30 -2.09 3.82 -6.01
N GLU A 31 -1.58 3.28 -7.13
CA GLU A 31 -1.83 1.89 -7.55
C GLU A 31 -1.33 0.90 -6.51
N LEU A 32 -0.07 1.01 -6.10
CA LEU A 32 0.53 0.17 -5.05
C LEU A 32 -0.19 0.30 -3.72
N THR A 33 -0.62 1.52 -3.37
CA THR A 33 -1.41 1.73 -2.14
C THR A 33 -2.74 1.01 -2.24
N THR A 34 -3.43 1.07 -3.38
CA THR A 34 -4.72 0.40 -3.59
C THR A 34 -4.57 -1.12 -3.49
N GLU A 35 -3.53 -1.69 -4.10
CA GLU A 35 -3.19 -3.12 -3.99
C GLU A 35 -2.95 -3.52 -2.53
N LEU A 36 -2.15 -2.75 -1.79
CA LEU A 36 -1.93 -2.96 -0.36
C LEU A 36 -3.24 -2.96 0.44
N LEU A 37 -4.18 -2.06 0.15
CA LEU A 37 -5.46 -1.99 0.86
C LEU A 37 -6.31 -3.25 0.62
N TRP A 38 -6.33 -3.79 -0.59
CA TRP A 38 -6.99 -5.08 -0.88
C TRP A 38 -6.35 -6.25 -0.12
N HIS A 39 -5.02 -6.30 -0.04
CA HIS A 39 -4.34 -7.31 0.79
C HIS A 39 -4.66 -7.16 2.28
N LEU A 40 -4.71 -5.93 2.80
CA LEU A 40 -5.09 -5.69 4.19
C LEU A 40 -6.55 -6.09 4.46
N ARG A 41 -7.46 -5.89 3.49
CA ARG A 41 -8.84 -6.38 3.57
C ARG A 41 -8.86 -7.90 3.70
N GLU A 42 -8.11 -8.61 2.88
CA GLU A 42 -8.06 -10.07 2.93
C GLU A 42 -7.47 -10.59 4.25
N VAL A 43 -6.43 -9.93 4.75
CA VAL A 43 -5.86 -10.21 6.07
C VAL A 43 -6.88 -9.97 7.19
N GLU A 44 -7.73 -8.95 7.07
CA GLU A 44 -8.81 -8.67 8.03
C GLU A 44 -9.89 -9.76 7.99
N VAL A 45 -10.40 -10.07 6.80
CA VAL A 45 -11.48 -11.04 6.56
C VAL A 45 -11.08 -12.44 7.00
N ARG A 46 -9.89 -12.91 6.59
CA ARG A 46 -9.35 -14.23 7.00
C ARG A 46 -8.74 -14.24 8.39
N ARG A 47 -8.68 -13.09 9.07
CA ARG A 47 -8.03 -12.90 10.39
C ARG A 47 -6.59 -13.46 10.45
N LEU A 48 -5.82 -13.32 9.37
CA LEU A 48 -4.45 -13.89 9.27
C LEU A 48 -3.50 -13.29 10.31
N TYR A 49 -3.81 -12.11 10.84
CA TYR A 49 -3.05 -11.48 11.92
C TYR A 49 -3.13 -12.27 13.24
N ALA A 50 -4.25 -12.95 13.50
CA ALA A 50 -4.43 -13.70 14.75
C ALA A 50 -3.52 -14.93 14.80
N GLY A 51 -3.37 -15.65 13.68
CA GLY A 51 -2.45 -16.80 13.57
C GLY A 51 -0.97 -16.43 13.72
N GLN A 52 -0.64 -15.13 13.61
CA GLN A 52 0.71 -14.61 13.78
C GLN A 52 0.94 -13.95 15.16
N GLY A 53 -0.04 -14.04 16.07
CA GLY A 53 0.09 -13.53 17.44
C GLY A 53 -0.20 -12.03 17.63
N TYR A 54 -0.81 -11.38 16.64
CA TYR A 54 -1.25 -9.99 16.79
C TYR A 54 -2.67 -9.92 17.34
N SER A 55 -2.92 -8.95 18.23
CA SER A 55 -4.21 -8.82 18.93
C SER A 55 -5.33 -8.23 18.05
N SER A 56 -4.97 -7.57 16.95
CA SER A 56 -5.89 -6.96 16.00
C SER A 56 -5.19 -6.70 14.66
N LEU A 57 -5.96 -6.37 13.62
CA LEU A 57 -5.39 -5.89 12.36
C LEU A 57 -4.51 -4.65 12.58
N PHE A 58 -4.93 -3.72 13.45
CA PHE A 58 -4.16 -2.52 13.77
C PHE A 58 -2.80 -2.85 14.40
N ASP A 59 -2.78 -3.79 15.35
CA ASP A 59 -1.55 -4.29 15.97
C ASP A 59 -0.60 -4.91 14.93
N TYR A 60 -1.15 -5.68 13.98
CA TYR A 60 -0.40 -6.24 12.86
C TYR A 60 0.17 -5.16 11.93
N VAL A 61 -0.64 -4.19 11.50
CA VAL A 61 -0.19 -3.11 10.61
C VAL A 61 0.91 -2.27 11.28
N ARG A 62 0.82 -2.05 12.60
CA ARG A 62 1.85 -1.33 13.34
C ARG A 62 3.12 -2.12 13.57
N ARG A 63 3.02 -3.29 14.21
CA ARG A 63 4.18 -4.07 14.67
C ARG A 63 4.70 -5.01 13.59
N GLY A 64 3.81 -5.65 12.84
CA GLY A 64 4.16 -6.58 11.78
C GLY A 64 4.62 -5.89 10.50
N LEU A 65 3.95 -4.80 10.10
CA LEU A 65 4.31 -4.05 8.88
C LEU A 65 5.11 -2.76 9.14
N GLY A 66 5.34 -2.40 10.40
CA GLY A 66 6.20 -1.27 10.78
C GLY A 66 5.60 0.12 10.58
N TYR A 67 4.27 0.24 10.39
CA TYR A 67 3.63 1.56 10.26
C TYR A 67 3.52 2.28 11.60
N CYS A 68 3.71 3.61 11.57
CA CYS A 68 3.32 4.47 12.70
C CYS A 68 1.79 4.55 12.82
N GLU A 69 1.30 5.08 13.95
CA GLU A 69 -0.13 5.12 14.28
C GLU A 69 -1.01 5.72 13.20
N GLY A 70 -0.76 6.99 12.87
CA GLY A 70 -1.58 7.70 11.89
C GLY A 70 -1.49 7.07 10.51
N SER A 71 -0.37 6.42 10.17
CA SER A 71 -0.23 5.68 8.91
C SER A 71 -1.02 4.38 8.89
N ALA A 72 -1.10 3.69 10.03
CA ALA A 72 -1.90 2.47 10.20
C ALA A 72 -3.39 2.82 10.17
N ASP A 73 -3.84 3.82 10.93
CA ASP A 73 -5.23 4.26 10.99
C ASP A 73 -5.76 4.69 9.63
N ARG A 74 -5.00 5.50 8.89
CA ARG A 74 -5.39 5.95 7.55
C ARG A 74 -5.54 4.79 6.58
N ARG A 75 -4.64 3.80 6.62
CA ARG A 75 -4.71 2.61 5.77
C ARG A 75 -5.90 1.74 6.11
N ILE A 76 -6.14 1.47 7.39
CA ILE A 76 -7.28 0.67 7.83
C ILE A 76 -8.60 1.38 7.50
N SER A 77 -8.68 2.69 7.73
CA SER A 77 -9.87 3.47 7.38
C SER A 77 -10.13 3.44 5.86
N ALA A 78 -9.09 3.65 5.04
CA ALA A 78 -9.22 3.59 3.59
C ALA A 78 -9.60 2.19 3.08
N MET A 79 -9.00 1.15 3.66
CA MET A 79 -9.34 -0.25 3.36
C MET A 79 -10.81 -0.54 3.67
N ARG A 80 -11.33 -0.06 4.80
CA ARG A 80 -12.75 -0.25 5.18
C ARG A 80 -13.73 0.51 4.29
N LEU A 81 -13.26 1.51 3.56
CA LEU A 81 -14.05 2.24 2.55
C LEU A 81 -14.03 1.54 1.18
N LEU A 82 -13.18 0.53 0.97
CA LEU A 82 -13.28 -0.32 -0.22
C LEU A 82 -14.66 -0.97 -0.18
N LYS A 83 -15.53 -0.60 -1.12
CA LYS A 83 -16.82 -1.27 -1.31
C LYS A 83 -16.54 -2.69 -1.78
N ASP A 84 -17.33 -3.64 -1.29
CA ASP A 84 -17.24 -5.05 -1.70
C ASP A 84 -17.42 -5.14 -3.23
N LEU A 85 -16.30 -5.12 -3.97
CA LEU A 85 -16.28 -5.59 -5.34
C LEU A 85 -16.25 -7.12 -5.26
N PRO A 86 -17.11 -7.84 -6.00
CA PRO A 86 -17.14 -9.29 -5.94
C PRO A 86 -15.74 -9.87 -6.24
N GLU A 87 -15.37 -10.92 -5.50
CA GLU A 87 -14.06 -11.62 -5.52
C GLU A 87 -13.62 -12.16 -6.90
N SER A 88 -14.32 -11.88 -7.99
CA SER A 88 -14.16 -12.53 -9.28
C SER A 88 -13.36 -11.76 -10.34
N SER A 89 -12.68 -10.66 -10.00
CA SER A 89 -12.03 -9.81 -11.02
C SER A 89 -10.55 -9.47 -10.78
N LEU A 90 -9.80 -10.38 -10.16
CA LEU A 90 -8.34 -10.35 -10.18
C LEU A 90 -7.85 -11.75 -10.59
N HIS A 91 -7.79 -12.00 -11.90
CA HIS A 91 -7.20 -13.18 -12.50
C HIS A 91 -6.28 -12.79 -13.65
#